data_AF-A0A7J2VAV9-F1
#
_entry.id   AF-A0A7J2VAV9-F1
#
_cell.length_a   1.000
_cell.length_b   1.000
_cell.length_c   1.000
_cell.angle_alpha   90.00
_cell.angle_beta   90.00
_cell.angle_gamma   90.00
#
_symmetry.space_group_name_H-M   'P 1'
#
loop_
_entity.id
_entity.type
_entity.pdbx_description
1 polymer ?
#
loop_
_entity_poly.entity_id
_entity_poly.type
_entity_poly.pdbx_seq_one_letter_code
_entity_poly.pdbx_strand_id
1 'polypeptide(L)'
;MWRYRELYSCPLVIVLGVFKHKGLYGYATLAVNNYRVNVLRKDNGDFRVVSNIGVKNWLEYLKTLCMYLIKGDFGELKPREVAVIKSMFYGGLGLYVAYKNSIDILSLDYVKPVGLYFYIEPSAFIREAPEYRLDDLLILQYALRRGYVDVVEEAYCRVGHESFILSTSHGDLWISLEPVKREGLIRIIPDNNPLRHVVRH
;
A
#
# COMPACT_ATOMS: atom_id res chain seq x y z
N MET A 1 -6.39 -9.63 -32.21
CA MET A 1 -5.62 -9.69 -30.94
C MET A 1 -5.18 -8.28 -30.55
N TRP A 2 -5.51 -7.79 -29.35
CA TRP A 2 -5.18 -6.42 -28.92
C TRP A 2 -3.70 -6.36 -28.49
N ARG A 3 -2.86 -5.61 -29.22
CA ARG A 3 -1.41 -5.45 -28.95
C ARG A 3 -1.15 -4.10 -28.28
N TYR A 4 -0.32 -4.08 -27.24
CA TYR A 4 0.12 -2.86 -26.55
C TYR A 4 1.61 -2.60 -26.78
N ARG A 5 2.00 -1.34 -26.62
CA ARG A 5 3.39 -0.91 -26.57
C ARG A 5 3.89 -0.75 -25.15
N GLU A 6 3.10 -0.12 -24.28
CA GLU A 6 3.49 0.10 -22.88
C GLU A 6 2.53 -0.64 -21.94
N LEU A 7 3.09 -1.19 -20.86
CA LEU A 7 2.36 -1.74 -19.73
C LEU A 7 2.82 -1.04 -18.46
N TYR A 8 1.88 -0.39 -17.78
CA TYR A 8 2.06 0.16 -16.45
C TYR A 8 1.33 -0.75 -15.45
N SER A 9 2.05 -1.29 -14.49
CA SER A 9 1.49 -2.17 -13.47
C SER A 9 1.55 -1.51 -12.09
N CYS A 10 0.46 -0.84 -11.72
CA CYS A 10 0.31 -0.12 -10.46
C CYS A 10 -0.18 -1.05 -9.35
N PRO A 11 0.57 -1.26 -8.26
CA PRO A 11 0.13 -2.06 -7.14
C PRO A 11 -0.90 -1.32 -6.29
N LEU A 12 -1.77 -2.08 -5.63
CA LEU A 12 -2.59 -1.56 -4.55
C LEU A 12 -1.69 -1.07 -3.43
N VAL A 13 -2.01 0.10 -2.88
CA VAL A 13 -1.29 0.67 -1.73
C VAL A 13 -2.30 0.86 -0.61
N ILE A 14 -2.05 0.21 0.52
CA ILE A 14 -2.83 0.38 1.73
C ILE A 14 -2.21 1.54 2.51
N VAL A 15 -2.99 2.58 2.78
CA VAL A 15 -2.59 3.59 3.77
C VAL A 15 -2.90 3.00 5.14
N LEU A 16 -1.85 2.61 5.86
CA LEU A 16 -1.93 1.99 7.19
C LEU A 16 -2.50 2.98 8.19
N GLY A 17 -2.02 4.22 8.17
CA GLY A 17 -2.46 5.27 9.07
C GLY A 17 -1.81 6.60 8.77
N VAL A 18 -2.11 7.58 9.61
CA VAL A 18 -1.51 8.91 9.61
C VAL A 18 -0.77 9.13 10.92
N PHE A 19 0.18 10.06 10.94
CA PHE A 19 0.87 10.44 12.18
C PHE A 19 1.07 11.95 12.24
N LYS A 20 1.15 12.47 13.47
CA LYS A 20 1.54 13.85 13.75
C LYS A 20 2.73 13.85 14.69
N HIS A 21 3.79 14.60 14.34
CA HIS A 21 4.95 14.76 15.20
C HIS A 21 5.52 16.16 15.07
N LYS A 22 5.53 16.93 16.17
CA LYS A 22 6.10 18.30 16.21
C LYS A 22 5.62 19.21 15.07
N GLY A 23 4.32 19.16 14.75
CA GLY A 23 3.71 19.97 13.68
C GLY A 23 3.85 19.40 12.27
N LEU A 24 4.58 18.29 12.09
CA LEU A 24 4.59 17.53 10.84
C LEU A 24 3.41 16.56 10.82
N TYR A 25 2.80 16.41 9.66
CA TYR A 25 1.75 15.45 9.39
C TYR A 25 2.23 14.47 8.32
N GLY A 26 1.94 13.19 8.48
CA GLY A 26 2.43 12.17 7.57
C GLY A 26 1.54 10.95 7.43
N TYR A 27 1.92 10.08 6.51
CA TYR A 27 1.21 8.89 6.09
C TYR A 27 2.13 7.67 6.18
N ALA A 28 1.62 6.57 6.74
CA ALA A 28 2.23 5.26 6.64
C ALA A 28 1.53 4.45 5.54
N THR A 29 2.30 3.86 4.63
CA THR A 29 1.77 3.07 3.51
C THR A 29 2.44 1.72 3.40
N LEU A 30 1.72 0.76 2.82
CA LEU A 30 2.20 -0.57 2.47
C LEU A 30 1.77 -0.89 1.04
N ALA A 31 2.74 -1.12 0.15
CA ALA A 31 2.46 -1.56 -1.22
C ALA A 31 2.14 -3.08 -1.26
N VAL A 32 1.26 -3.49 -2.17
CA VAL A 32 0.74 -4.87 -2.26
C VAL A 32 0.98 -5.46 -3.65
N ASN A 33 1.70 -6.58 -3.69
CA ASN A 33 2.24 -7.15 -4.92
C ASN A 33 1.18 -7.92 -5.72
N ASN A 34 0.33 -8.67 -5.03
CA ASN A 34 -0.63 -9.58 -5.65
C ASN A 34 -1.96 -8.91 -6.03
N TYR A 35 -2.11 -7.60 -5.86
CA TYR A 35 -3.30 -6.84 -6.26
C TYR A 35 -2.88 -5.60 -7.03
N ARG A 36 -3.19 -5.56 -8.33
CA ARG A 36 -2.64 -4.56 -9.25
C ARG A 36 -3.65 -4.12 -10.29
N VAL A 37 -3.55 -2.84 -10.67
CA VAL A 37 -4.14 -2.30 -11.89
C VAL A 37 -3.07 -2.27 -12.97
N ASN A 38 -3.34 -2.95 -14.07
CA ASN A 38 -2.49 -2.96 -15.26
C ASN A 38 -3.13 -2.07 -16.32
N VAL A 39 -2.44 -1.00 -16.69
CA VAL A 39 -2.84 -0.11 -17.78
C VAL A 39 -1.95 -0.41 -18.98
N LEU A 40 -2.58 -0.84 -20.05
CA LEU A 40 -1.95 -1.15 -21.31
C LEU A 40 -2.20 0.01 -22.27
N ARG A 41 -1.15 0.52 -22.92
CA ARG A 41 -1.22 1.65 -23.85
C ARG A 41 -0.75 1.23 -25.24
N LYS A 42 -1.51 1.63 -26.27
CA LYS A 42 -1.13 1.50 -27.69
C LYS A 42 -0.37 2.73 -28.19
N ASP A 43 0.26 2.59 -29.35
CA ASP A 43 0.90 3.71 -30.08
C ASP A 43 -0.05 4.87 -30.38
N ASN A 44 -1.30 4.56 -30.71
CA ASN A 44 -2.32 5.57 -31.00
C ASN A 44 -2.88 6.27 -29.76
N GLY A 45 -2.38 5.94 -28.55
CA GLY A 45 -2.84 6.50 -27.30
C GLY A 45 -4.03 5.78 -26.64
N ASP A 46 -4.59 4.73 -27.25
CA ASP A 46 -5.68 3.97 -26.63
C ASP A 46 -5.21 3.26 -25.37
N PHE A 47 -6.04 3.29 -24.33
CA PHE A 47 -5.81 2.61 -23.07
C PHE A 47 -6.73 1.40 -22.89
N ARG A 48 -6.20 0.32 -22.30
CA ARG A 48 -6.96 -0.80 -21.78
C ARG A 48 -6.54 -1.09 -20.35
N VAL A 49 -7.51 -1.18 -19.45
CA VAL A 49 -7.27 -1.47 -18.02
C VAL A 49 -7.64 -2.93 -17.73
N VAL A 50 -6.75 -3.66 -17.04
CA VAL A 50 -6.96 -5.02 -16.55
C VAL A 50 -6.57 -5.07 -15.08
N SER A 51 -7.39 -5.67 -14.22
CA SER A 51 -7.13 -5.71 -12.78
C SER A 51 -7.54 -7.05 -12.18
N ASN A 52 -6.88 -7.43 -11.09
CA ASN A 52 -7.26 -8.55 -10.24
C ASN A 52 -7.77 -8.10 -8.85
N ILE A 53 -8.07 -6.81 -8.70
CA ILE A 53 -8.69 -6.24 -7.50
C ILE A 53 -10.20 -6.47 -7.57
N GLY A 54 -10.73 -7.33 -6.69
CA GLY A 54 -12.15 -7.67 -6.65
C GLY A 54 -13.04 -6.62 -5.97
N VAL A 55 -12.47 -5.76 -5.12
CA VAL A 55 -13.24 -4.72 -4.41
C VAL A 55 -13.39 -3.50 -5.31
N LYS A 56 -14.60 -3.27 -5.84
CA LYS A 56 -14.90 -2.25 -6.87
C LYS A 56 -14.40 -0.85 -6.51
N ASN A 57 -14.63 -0.40 -5.28
CA ASN A 57 -14.23 0.95 -4.86
C ASN A 57 -12.71 1.11 -4.75
N TRP A 58 -11.97 0.05 -4.40
CA TRP A 58 -10.51 0.08 -4.40
C TRP A 58 -9.96 0.12 -5.83
N LEU A 59 -10.58 -0.65 -6.73
CA LEU A 59 -10.23 -0.67 -8.15
C LEU A 59 -10.40 0.72 -8.78
N GLU A 60 -11.55 1.37 -8.62
CA GLU A 60 -11.77 2.68 -9.24
C GLU A 60 -10.82 3.75 -8.67
N TYR A 61 -10.59 3.76 -7.35
CA TYR A 61 -9.61 4.66 -6.74
C TYR A 61 -8.20 4.45 -7.30
N LEU A 62 -7.73 3.20 -7.31
CA LEU A 62 -6.38 2.88 -7.77
C LEU A 62 -6.20 3.14 -9.26
N LYS A 63 -7.22 2.85 -10.07
CA LYS A 63 -7.24 3.14 -11.51
C LYS A 63 -7.08 4.63 -11.77
N THR A 64 -7.79 5.48 -11.04
CA THR A 64 -7.67 6.94 -11.15
C THR A 64 -6.24 7.40 -10.85
N LEU A 65 -5.67 6.96 -9.72
CA LEU A 65 -4.29 7.33 -9.35
C LEU A 65 -3.24 6.82 -10.34
N CYS A 66 -3.42 5.59 -10.85
CA CYS A 66 -2.54 5.03 -11.87
C CYS A 66 -2.60 5.84 -13.18
N MET A 67 -3.77 6.36 -13.56
CA MET A 67 -3.89 7.23 -14.73
C MET A 67 -3.24 8.61 -14.53
N TYR A 68 -3.38 9.22 -13.36
CA TYR A 68 -2.66 10.46 -13.02
C TYR A 68 -1.15 10.26 -13.11
N LEU A 69 -0.66 9.15 -12.54
CA LEU A 69 0.73 8.73 -12.63
C LEU A 69 1.22 8.61 -14.08
N ILE A 70 0.47 7.90 -14.94
CA ILE A 70 0.84 7.68 -16.36
C ILE A 70 0.86 9.00 -17.15
N LYS A 71 -0.07 9.91 -16.85
CA LYS A 71 -0.16 11.22 -17.50
C LYS A 71 0.85 12.24 -16.98
N GLY A 72 1.46 11.98 -15.82
CA GLY A 72 2.35 12.93 -15.14
C GLY A 72 1.61 14.17 -14.59
N ASP A 73 0.31 14.05 -14.33
CA ASP A 73 -0.52 15.13 -13.81
C ASP A 73 -0.80 14.90 -12.32
N PHE A 74 -0.26 15.77 -11.47
CA PHE A 74 -0.38 15.65 -10.01
C PHE A 74 -1.02 16.88 -9.36
N GLY A 75 -1.46 17.88 -10.14
CA GLY A 75 -1.89 19.18 -9.63
C GLY A 75 -3.16 19.14 -8.78
N GLU A 76 -4.02 18.16 -9.01
CA GLU A 76 -5.31 18.00 -8.32
C GLU A 76 -5.26 17.01 -7.14
N LEU A 77 -4.10 16.36 -6.92
CA LEU A 77 -4.01 15.28 -5.95
C LEU A 77 -3.88 15.79 -4.52
N LYS A 78 -4.62 15.14 -3.63
CA LYS A 78 -4.51 15.33 -2.18
C LYS A 78 -3.16 14.78 -1.68
N PRO A 79 -2.62 15.30 -0.56
CA PRO A 79 -1.37 14.81 0.02
C PRO A 79 -1.32 13.28 0.21
N ARG A 80 -2.43 12.68 0.64
CA ARG A 80 -2.58 11.21 0.77
C ARG A 80 -2.37 10.48 -0.57
N GLU A 81 -2.93 11.01 -1.65
CA GLU A 81 -2.88 10.39 -2.97
C GLU A 81 -1.47 10.47 -3.55
N VAL A 82 -0.78 11.59 -3.32
CA VAL A 82 0.65 11.73 -3.63
C VAL A 82 1.50 10.73 -2.86
N ALA A 83 1.23 10.52 -1.55
CA ALA A 83 1.91 9.48 -0.76
C ALA A 83 1.66 8.07 -1.32
N VAL A 84 0.43 7.77 -1.73
CA VAL A 84 0.08 6.50 -2.39
C VAL A 84 0.86 6.34 -3.70
N ILE A 85 0.90 7.34 -4.58
CA ILE A 85 1.64 7.27 -5.83
C ILE A 85 3.13 7.08 -5.57
N LYS A 86 3.73 7.80 -4.63
CA LYS A 86 5.13 7.57 -4.25
C LYS A 86 5.34 6.14 -3.76
N SER A 87 4.44 5.62 -2.93
CA SER A 87 4.49 4.23 -2.50
C SER A 87 4.34 3.21 -3.63
N MET A 88 3.63 3.53 -4.71
CA MET A 88 3.58 2.69 -5.92
C MET A 88 4.93 2.60 -6.62
N PHE A 89 5.83 3.59 -6.46
CA PHE A 89 7.19 3.58 -7.02
C PHE A 89 8.20 2.88 -6.12
N TYR A 90 8.18 3.19 -4.82
CA TYR A 90 9.23 2.77 -3.88
C TYR A 90 8.96 1.43 -3.22
N GLY A 91 7.72 1.20 -2.79
CA GLY A 91 7.27 -0.09 -2.28
C GLY A 91 7.53 -0.25 -0.81
N GLY A 92 7.55 -1.49 -0.36
CA GLY A 92 7.75 -1.86 1.04
C GLY A 92 6.74 -1.18 1.95
N LEU A 93 7.20 -0.87 3.16
CA LEU A 93 6.51 -0.01 4.10
C LEU A 93 7.20 1.36 4.07
N GLY A 94 6.43 2.40 3.76
CA GLY A 94 6.93 3.78 3.66
C GLY A 94 6.23 4.71 4.63
N LEU A 95 7.01 5.62 5.23
CA LEU A 95 6.54 6.77 5.99
C LEU A 95 6.81 8.02 5.18
N TYR A 96 5.77 8.81 4.93
CA TYR A 96 5.82 10.02 4.11
C TYR A 96 5.35 11.21 4.93
N VAL A 97 6.01 12.35 4.80
CA VAL A 97 5.67 13.58 5.52
C VAL A 97 5.20 14.63 4.54
N ALA A 98 4.06 15.24 4.84
CA ALA A 98 3.59 16.46 4.20
C ALA A 98 4.34 17.65 4.80
N TYR A 99 5.11 18.35 3.98
CA TYR A 99 5.79 19.58 4.38
C TYR A 99 5.63 20.63 3.29
N LYS A 100 5.03 21.76 3.63
CA LYS A 100 4.66 22.81 2.66
C LYS A 100 3.81 22.20 1.53
N ASN A 101 4.31 22.24 0.30
CA ASN A 101 3.64 21.76 -0.91
C ASN A 101 4.22 20.43 -1.42
N SER A 102 4.99 19.71 -0.61
CA SER A 102 5.58 18.41 -0.97
C SER A 102 5.18 17.31 0.00
N ILE A 103 5.24 16.08 -0.50
CA ILE A 103 5.13 14.85 0.28
C ILE A 103 6.45 14.13 0.15
N ASP A 104 7.28 14.10 1.19
CA ASP A 104 8.63 13.56 1.13
C ASP A 104 8.76 12.26 1.91
N ILE A 105 9.71 11.43 1.51
CA ILE A 105 9.98 10.16 2.19
C ILE A 105 10.69 10.49 3.50
N LEU A 106 10.07 10.14 4.62
CA LEU A 106 10.73 10.17 5.93
C LEU A 106 11.51 8.88 6.16
N SER A 107 10.89 7.74 5.86
CA SER A 107 11.50 6.42 6.01
C SER A 107 10.91 5.47 4.99
N LEU A 108 11.72 4.54 4.49
CA LEU A 108 11.33 3.52 3.53
C LEU A 108 12.10 2.26 3.84
N ASP A 109 11.39 1.16 4.07
CA ASP A 109 12.01 -0.12 4.37
C ASP A 109 11.32 -1.27 3.63
N TYR A 110 12.13 -2.24 3.25
CA TYR A 110 11.62 -3.51 2.73
C TYR A 110 10.90 -4.27 3.85
N VAL A 111 9.84 -4.99 3.50
CA VAL A 111 9.14 -5.90 4.40
C VAL A 111 9.67 -7.31 4.17
N LYS A 112 10.15 -7.97 5.22
CA LYS A 112 10.57 -9.38 5.20
C LYS A 112 9.44 -10.25 5.74
N PRO A 113 8.59 -10.85 4.90
CA PRO A 113 7.42 -11.61 5.37
C PRO A 113 7.78 -13.01 5.89
N VAL A 114 9.03 -13.26 6.31
CA VAL A 114 9.44 -14.60 6.77
C VAL A 114 8.74 -14.89 8.09
N GLY A 115 7.88 -15.91 8.10
CA GLY A 115 7.08 -16.28 9.27
C GLY A 115 5.87 -15.38 9.53
N LEU A 116 5.51 -14.49 8.59
CA LEU A 116 4.36 -13.60 8.71
C LEU A 116 3.42 -13.73 7.52
N TYR A 117 2.13 -13.83 7.81
CA TYR A 117 1.04 -13.88 6.84
C TYR A 117 0.20 -12.61 6.96
N PHE A 118 0.02 -11.90 5.84
CA PHE A 118 -0.72 -10.65 5.80
C PHE A 118 -2.08 -10.88 5.14
N TYR A 119 -3.13 -10.38 5.77
CA TYR A 119 -4.49 -10.43 5.25
C TYR A 119 -5.16 -9.07 5.46
N ILE A 120 -6.11 -8.72 4.60
CA ILE A 120 -6.99 -7.58 4.83
C ILE A 120 -8.42 -8.07 4.96
N GLU A 121 -9.09 -7.65 6.03
CA GLU A 121 -10.54 -7.71 6.17
C GLU A 121 -11.10 -6.46 5.47
N PRO A 122 -11.66 -6.60 4.26
CA PRO A 122 -11.91 -5.46 3.40
C PRO A 122 -13.05 -4.60 3.93
N SER A 123 -12.87 -3.29 3.92
CA SER A 123 -13.99 -2.36 4.02
C SER A 123 -14.67 -2.17 2.66
N ALA A 124 -16.00 -2.00 2.68
CA ALA A 124 -16.77 -1.71 1.46
C ALA A 124 -16.32 -0.40 0.77
N PHE A 125 -15.78 0.56 1.54
CA PHE A 125 -15.32 1.86 1.06
C PHE A 125 -13.93 2.18 1.60
N ILE A 126 -13.20 3.04 0.90
CA ILE A 126 -11.95 3.59 1.42
C ILE A 126 -12.27 4.53 2.58
N ARG A 127 -11.81 4.16 3.78
CA ARG A 127 -11.99 4.91 5.01
C ARG A 127 -10.93 6.00 5.16
N GLU A 128 -11.16 6.92 6.09
CA GLU A 128 -10.08 7.72 6.65
C GLU A 128 -9.11 6.79 7.39
N ALA A 129 -7.81 7.06 7.23
CA ALA A 129 -6.78 6.24 7.86
C ALA A 129 -6.63 6.69 9.33
N PRO A 130 -6.54 5.76 10.29
CA PRO A 130 -6.45 6.10 11.71
C PRO A 130 -5.12 6.79 12.04
N GLU A 131 -5.11 7.55 13.13
CA GLU A 131 -3.89 8.20 13.63
C GLU A 131 -3.10 7.24 14.54
N TYR A 132 -1.82 7.06 14.25
CA TYR A 132 -0.86 6.30 15.07
C TYR A 132 0.30 7.18 15.53
N ARG A 133 0.99 6.76 16.58
CA ARG A 133 2.25 7.40 16.98
C ARG A 133 3.35 7.05 15.97
N LEU A 134 4.19 8.03 15.67
CA LEU A 134 5.33 7.83 14.76
C LEU A 134 6.29 6.76 15.29
N ASP A 135 6.56 6.75 16.61
CA ASP A 135 7.47 5.78 17.23
C ASP A 135 6.98 4.34 17.02
N ASP A 136 5.69 4.11 17.21
CA ASP A 136 5.06 2.80 16.98
C ASP A 136 5.27 2.39 15.51
N LEU A 137 4.92 3.26 14.56
CA LEU A 137 5.09 2.98 13.12
C LEU A 137 6.54 2.68 12.73
N LEU A 138 7.52 3.37 13.33
CA LEU A 138 8.95 3.10 13.12
C LEU A 138 9.38 1.75 13.69
N ILE A 139 8.86 1.37 14.87
CA ILE A 139 9.10 0.05 15.47
C ILE A 139 8.50 -1.05 14.59
N LEU A 140 7.26 -0.89 14.12
CA LEU A 140 6.63 -1.81 13.18
C LEU A 140 7.47 -1.97 11.91
N GLN A 141 7.90 -0.85 11.33
CA GLN A 141 8.73 -0.84 10.13
C GLN A 141 10.05 -1.60 10.35
N TYR A 142 10.74 -1.31 11.46
CA TYR A 142 11.97 -1.99 11.84
C TYR A 142 11.77 -3.50 12.02
N ALA A 143 10.72 -3.90 12.74
CA ALA A 143 10.45 -5.29 13.06
C ALA A 143 10.07 -6.09 11.82
N LEU A 144 9.21 -5.55 10.95
CA LEU A 144 8.84 -6.14 9.66
C LEU A 144 10.04 -6.26 8.71
N ARG A 145 10.98 -5.31 8.74
CA ARG A 145 12.22 -5.38 7.94
C ARG A 145 13.14 -6.51 8.38
N ARG A 146 13.29 -6.69 9.70
CA ARG A 146 14.19 -7.71 10.26
C ARG A 146 13.56 -9.09 10.28
N GLY A 147 12.23 -9.16 10.25
CA GLY A 147 11.47 -10.38 10.54
C GLY A 147 11.48 -10.71 12.03
N TYR A 148 11.49 -9.68 12.88
CA TYR A 148 11.44 -9.82 14.35
C TYR A 148 9.98 -9.93 14.80
N VAL A 149 9.48 -11.15 14.68
CA VAL A 149 8.10 -11.52 14.97
C VAL A 149 7.71 -11.22 16.42
N ASP A 150 8.62 -11.47 17.35
CA ASP A 150 8.52 -11.17 18.79
C ASP A 150 8.29 -9.69 19.07
N VAL A 151 9.05 -8.80 18.43
CA VAL A 151 8.90 -7.34 18.60
C VAL A 151 7.56 -6.85 18.07
N VAL A 152 7.10 -7.45 16.98
CA VAL A 152 5.79 -7.15 16.41
C VAL A 152 4.66 -7.59 17.36
N GLU A 153 4.81 -8.77 17.97
CA GLU A 153 3.86 -9.30 18.96
C GLU A 153 3.82 -8.43 20.23
N GLU A 154 4.97 -8.08 20.81
CA GLU A 154 5.03 -7.26 22.03
C GLU A 154 4.48 -5.85 21.85
N ALA A 155 4.69 -5.24 20.68
CA ALA A 155 4.24 -3.88 20.40
C ALA A 155 2.74 -3.79 20.05
N TYR A 156 2.14 -4.87 19.52
CA TYR A 156 0.81 -4.80 18.88
C TYR A 156 -0.18 -5.90 19.24
N CYS A 157 0.24 -7.00 19.87
CA CYS A 157 -0.68 -8.02 20.37
C CYS A 157 -1.14 -7.72 21.79
N ARG A 158 -2.45 -7.86 22.03
CA ARG A 158 -2.93 -8.17 23.38
C ARG A 158 -2.66 -9.66 23.60
N VAL A 159 -2.03 -10.01 24.73
CA VAL A 159 -1.74 -11.39 25.14
C VAL A 159 -2.95 -12.30 24.86
N GLY A 160 -2.76 -13.34 24.04
CA GLY A 160 -3.79 -14.33 23.70
C GLY A 160 -4.37 -14.31 22.28
N HIS A 161 -3.84 -13.49 21.36
CA HIS A 161 -4.26 -13.49 19.95
C HIS A 161 -3.11 -13.88 19.00
N GLU A 162 -3.33 -14.88 18.14
CA GLU A 162 -2.41 -15.38 17.10
C GLU A 162 -2.24 -14.41 15.90
N SER A 163 -2.83 -13.23 15.98
CA SER A 163 -2.82 -12.20 14.94
C SER A 163 -2.89 -10.82 15.59
N PHE A 164 -2.14 -9.87 15.06
CA PHE A 164 -2.34 -8.46 15.37
C PHE A 164 -3.09 -7.78 14.23
N ILE A 165 -3.94 -6.82 14.60
CA ILE A 165 -4.89 -6.18 13.72
C ILE A 165 -4.62 -4.67 13.75
N LEU A 166 -4.29 -4.10 12.60
CA LEU A 166 -4.19 -2.65 12.42
C LEU A 166 -5.37 -2.17 11.59
N SER A 167 -6.15 -1.23 12.11
CA SER A 167 -7.12 -0.55 11.27
C SER A 167 -6.41 0.31 10.22
N THR A 168 -6.93 0.30 8.99
CA THR A 168 -6.35 1.01 7.85
C THR A 168 -7.43 1.70 7.03
N SER A 169 -6.99 2.45 6.02
CA SER A 169 -7.90 3.02 5.03
C SER A 169 -8.68 1.99 4.19
N HIS A 170 -8.22 0.75 4.09
CA HIS A 170 -8.84 -0.29 3.26
C HIS A 170 -9.56 -1.37 4.10
N GLY A 171 -9.80 -1.09 5.38
CA GLY A 171 -10.31 -2.07 6.34
C GLY A 171 -9.22 -2.46 7.32
N ASP A 172 -9.29 -3.66 7.88
CA ASP A 172 -8.39 -4.06 8.96
C ASP A 172 -7.29 -4.97 8.40
N LEU A 173 -6.03 -4.59 8.62
CA LEU A 173 -4.84 -5.36 8.25
C LEU A 173 -4.55 -6.35 9.37
N TRP A 174 -4.69 -7.62 9.06
CA TRP A 174 -4.34 -8.74 9.91
C TRP A 174 -2.95 -9.22 9.55
N ILE A 175 -2.11 -9.38 10.55
CA ILE A 175 -0.80 -10.00 10.38
C ILE A 175 -0.70 -11.12 11.41
N SER A 176 -0.45 -12.32 10.91
CA SER A 176 -0.47 -13.55 11.70
C SER A 176 0.81 -14.34 11.51
N LEU A 177 1.14 -15.17 12.51
CA LEU A 177 2.26 -16.10 12.45
C LEU A 177 1.91 -17.35 11.64
N GLU A 178 0.61 -17.61 11.49
CA GLU A 178 0.08 -18.79 10.82
C GLU A 178 -0.92 -18.42 9.72
N PRO A 179 -1.19 -19.32 8.76
CA PRO A 179 -2.23 -19.10 7.78
C PRO A 179 -3.62 -19.02 8.43
N VAL A 180 -4.27 -17.86 8.35
CA VAL A 180 -5.65 -17.69 8.84
C VAL A 180 -6.64 -18.24 7.80
N LYS A 181 -7.50 -19.18 8.22
CA LYS A 181 -8.60 -19.72 7.42
C LYS A 181 -9.93 -19.12 7.87
N ARG A 182 -10.17 -17.85 7.51
CA ARG A 182 -11.41 -17.14 7.80
C ARG A 182 -12.01 -16.59 6.50
N GLU A 183 -13.31 -16.80 6.33
CA GLU A 183 -14.06 -16.27 5.19
C GLU A 183 -14.04 -14.73 5.19
N GLY A 184 -13.92 -14.13 4.00
CA GLY A 184 -13.87 -12.67 3.83
C GLY A 184 -12.47 -12.05 3.98
N LEU A 185 -11.48 -12.76 4.52
CA LEU A 185 -10.11 -12.28 4.55
C LEU A 185 -9.43 -12.42 3.19
N ILE A 186 -8.79 -11.35 2.74
CA ILE A 186 -8.05 -11.28 1.48
C ILE A 186 -6.56 -11.35 1.79
N ARG A 187 -5.87 -12.43 1.37
CA ARG A 187 -4.43 -12.55 1.57
C ARG A 187 -3.67 -11.54 0.72
N ILE A 188 -2.83 -10.71 1.33
CA ILE A 188 -1.96 -9.75 0.64
C ILE A 188 -0.50 -10.16 0.75
N ILE A 189 0.31 -9.74 -0.21
CA ILE A 189 1.76 -9.94 -0.21
C ILE A 189 2.40 -8.56 -0.29
N PRO A 190 3.20 -8.12 0.71
CA PRO A 190 3.93 -6.86 0.63
C PRO A 190 4.76 -6.76 -0.66
N ASP A 191 4.70 -5.62 -1.34
CA ASP A 191 5.46 -5.36 -2.56
C ASP A 191 6.71 -4.55 -2.28
N ASN A 192 7.86 -5.20 -2.21
CA ASN A 192 9.15 -4.51 -2.07
C ASN A 192 9.69 -3.95 -3.39
N ASN A 193 9.04 -4.23 -4.53
CA ASN A 193 9.45 -3.72 -5.85
C ASN A 193 8.22 -3.41 -6.73
N PRO A 194 7.58 -2.25 -6.46
CA PRO A 194 6.17 -2.05 -6.73
C PRO A 194 5.84 -1.55 -8.13
N LEU A 195 6.59 -0.65 -8.77
CA LEU A 195 6.24 -0.19 -10.11
C LEU A 195 6.94 -1.06 -11.15
N ARG A 196 6.14 -1.63 -12.06
CA ARG A 196 6.65 -2.34 -13.22
C ARG A 196 6.15 -1.63 -14.47
N HIS A 197 7.07 -0.98 -15.18
CA HIS A 197 6.82 -0.38 -16.48
C HIS A 197 7.55 -1.19 -17.54
N VAL A 198 6.82 -1.73 -18.51
CA VAL A 198 7.37 -2.53 -19.61
C VAL A 198 7.06 -1.85 -20.93
N VAL A 199 8.11 -1.57 -21.71
CA VAL A 199 8.01 -1.07 -23.08
C VAL A 199 8.36 -2.20 -24.02
N ARG A 200 7.47 -2.53 -24.95
CA ARG A 200 7.72 -3.50 -26.02
C ARG A 200 8.27 -2.75 -27.23
N HIS A 201 9.42 -3.22 -27.70
CA HIS A 201 10.04 -2.82 -28.97
C HIS A 201 9.50 -3.66 -30.12
#